data_AF-A0AAQ0RX74-F1
#
_entry.id   AF-A0AAQ0RX74-F1
#
_cell.length_a   1.000
_cell.length_b   1.000
_cell.length_c   1.000
_cell.angle_alpha   90.00
_cell.angle_beta   90.00
_cell.angle_gamma   90.00
#
_symmetry.space_group_name_H-M   'P 1'
#
loop_
_entity.id
_entity.type
_entity.pdbx_description
1 polymer ?
#
loop_
_entity_poly.entity_id
_entity_poly.type
_entity_poly.pdbx_seq_one_letter_code
_entity_poly.pdbx_strand_id
1 'polypeptide(L)' 'MIKISAIMSNIFLVIGIVFLLTFNILMAMTMFVLSLVISLTIFNTLFRERKGMRIVINVSFIIVLIAIVFAYVTLTK' A
#
# COMPACT_ATOMS: atom_id res chain seq x y z
N MET A 1 -6.69 -2.54 18.24
CA MET A 1 -5.58 -2.91 17.34
C MET A 1 -5.77 -2.36 15.93
N ILE A 2 -6.88 -2.65 15.24
CA ILE A 2 -7.14 -2.20 13.85
C ILE A 2 -7.02 -0.67 13.65
N LYS A 3 -7.47 0.14 14.62
CA LYS A 3 -7.35 1.62 14.57
C LYS A 3 -5.89 2.09 14.56
N ILE A 4 -5.02 1.47 15.35
CA ILE A 4 -3.60 1.85 15.46
C ILE A 4 -2.88 1.49 14.15
N SER A 5 -3.12 0.30 13.61
CA SER A 5 -2.57 -0.10 12.31
C SER A 5 -3.06 0.80 11.19
N ALA A 6 -4.31 1.28 11.23
CA ALA A 6 -4.84 2.21 10.21
C ALA A 6 -4.12 3.56 10.27
N ILE A 7 -3.89 4.09 11.47
CA ILE A 7 -3.10 5.32 11.66
C ILE A 7 -1.69 5.14 11.13
N MET A 8 -1.01 4.04 11.49
CA MET A 8 0.33 3.74 11.00
C MET A 8 0.39 3.60 9.48
N SER A 9 -0.58 2.92 8.86
CA SER A 9 -0.68 2.80 7.41
C SER A 9 -0.74 4.17 6.74
N ASN A 10 -1.56 5.08 7.27
CA ASN A 10 -1.70 6.42 6.71
C ASN A 10 -0.44 7.27 6.94
N ILE A 11 0.24 7.12 8.08
CA ILE A 11 1.54 7.77 8.32
C ILE A 11 2.57 7.30 7.27
N PHE A 12 2.69 6.00 7.02
CA PHE A 12 3.58 5.46 5.99
C PHE A 12 3.21 5.96 4.59
N LEU A 13 1.92 6.11 4.30
CA LEU A 13 1.44 6.65 3.02
C LEU A 13 1.88 8.11 2.86
N VAL A 14 1.67 8.94 3.88
CA VAL A 14 2.09 10.35 3.88
C VAL A 14 3.61 10.47 3.73
N ILE A 15 4.37 9.66 4.48
CA ILE A 15 5.83 9.61 4.37
C ILE A 15 6.26 9.21 2.94
N GLY A 16 5.59 8.22 2.34
CA GLY A 16 5.82 7.82 0.95
C GLY A 16 5.60 8.96 -0.05
N ILE A 17 4.54 9.76 0.13
CA ILE A 17 4.28 10.95 -0.71
C ILE A 17 5.39 11.99 -0.54
N VAL A 18 5.84 12.24 0.69
CA VAL A 18 6.95 13.18 0.95
C VAL A 18 8.24 12.69 0.28
N PHE A 19 8.54 11.40 0.34
CA PHE A 19 9.70 10.83 -0.36
C PHE A 19 9.58 10.91 -1.88
N LEU A 20 8.37 10.79 -2.41
CA LEU A 20 8.11 10.95 -3.84
C LEU A 20 8.42 12.38 -4.31
N LEU A 21 8.01 13.39 -3.53
CA LEU A 21 8.28 14.81 -3.82
C LEU A 21 9.75 15.19 -3.70
N THR A 22 10.50 14.49 -2.84
CA THR A 22 11.94 14.72 -2.64
C THR A 22 12.83 13.92 -3.61
N PHE A 23 12.25 13.34 -4.68
CA PHE A 23 12.92 12.48 -5.67
C PHE A 23 13.60 11.23 -5.10
N ASN A 24 13.30 10.85 -3.85
CA ASN A 24 13.85 9.64 -3.24
C ASN A 24 12.95 8.42 -3.54
N ILE A 25 12.87 8.11 -4.83
CA ILE A 25 11.89 7.19 -5.44
C ILE A 25 11.93 5.79 -4.82
N LEU A 26 13.12 5.23 -4.58
CA LEU A 26 13.29 3.93 -3.93
C LEU A 26 12.66 3.91 -2.52
N MET A 27 12.92 4.96 -1.73
CA MET A 27 12.39 5.05 -0.38
C MET A 27 10.88 5.32 -0.37
N ALA A 28 10.38 6.10 -1.34
CA ALA A 28 8.94 6.30 -1.53
C ALA A 28 8.22 4.97 -1.83
N MET A 29 8.77 4.15 -2.72
CA MET A 29 8.20 2.85 -3.08
C MET A 29 8.13 1.90 -1.89
N THR A 30 9.20 1.82 -1.09
CA THR A 30 9.19 0.93 0.10
C THR A 30 8.12 1.35 1.11
N MET A 31 7.96 2.66 1.36
CA MET A 31 6.93 3.19 2.26
C MET A 31 5.51 2.96 1.74
N PHE A 32 5.30 3.07 0.42
CA PHE A 32 4.02 2.73 -0.18
C PHE A 32 3.71 1.24 -0.08
N VAL A 33 4.66 0.35 -0.37
CA VAL A 33 4.47 -1.10 -0.22
C VAL A 33 4.16 -1.46 1.24
N LEU A 34 4.88 -0.90 2.21
CA LEU A 34 4.62 -1.12 3.64
C LEU A 34 3.22 -0.65 4.04
N SER A 35 2.82 0.54 3.62
CA SER A 35 1.46 1.03 3.84
C SER A 35 0.41 0.10 3.23
N LEU A 36 0.64 -0.38 2.01
CA LEU A 36 -0.29 -1.27 1.33
C LEU A 36 -0.45 -2.61 2.06
N VAL A 37 0.65 -3.21 2.53
CA VAL A 37 0.59 -4.47 3.30
C VAL A 37 -0.24 -4.28 4.57
N ILE A 38 -0.03 -3.19 5.31
CA ILE A 38 -0.79 -2.91 6.53
C ILE A 38 -2.27 -2.70 6.19
N SER A 39 -2.58 -1.91 5.17
CA SER A 39 -3.96 -1.70 4.71
C SER A 39 -4.63 -3.01 4.28
N LEU A 40 -3.92 -3.90 3.58
CA LEU A 40 -4.45 -5.21 3.19
C LEU A 40 -4.83 -6.04 4.42
N THR A 41 -3.97 -6.09 5.44
CA THR A 41 -4.28 -6.83 6.67
C THR A 41 -5.50 -6.27 7.41
N ILE A 42 -5.65 -4.94 7.44
CA ILE A 42 -6.81 -4.27 8.02
C ILE A 42 -8.08 -4.63 7.25
N PHE A 43 -8.06 -4.52 5.93
CA PHE A 43 -9.23 -4.82 5.14
C PHE A 43 -9.60 -6.30 5.18
N ASN A 44 -8.62 -7.20 5.19
CA ASN A 44 -8.84 -8.63 5.27
C ASN A 44 -9.45 -9.06 6.62
N THR A 45 -9.10 -8.35 7.70
CA THR A 45 -9.69 -8.54 9.04
C THR A 45 -11.07 -7.88 9.16
N LEU A 46 -11.26 -6.69 8.59
CA LEU A 46 -12.53 -5.96 8.61
C LEU A 46 -13.63 -6.68 7.80
N PHE A 47 -13.27 -7.25 6.64
CA PHE A 47 -14.21 -7.95 5.76
C PHE A 47 -14.11 -9.47 5.87
N ARG A 48 -13.78 -9.99 7.05
CA ARG A 48 -13.59 -11.43 7.27
C ARG A 48 -14.79 -12.28 6.84
N GLU A 49 -16.00 -11.78 7.03
CA GLU A 49 -17.24 -12.50 6.73
C GLU A 49 -17.82 -12.21 5.34
N ARG A 50 -17.36 -11.14 4.66
CA ARG A 50 -17.86 -10.75 3.33
C ARG A 50 -16.88 -11.18 2.24
N LYS A 51 -17.01 -12.45 1.80
CA LYS A 51 -16.15 -13.04 0.75
C LYS A 51 -16.04 -12.18 -0.52
N GLY A 52 -17.14 -11.59 -0.99
CA GLY A 52 -17.14 -10.73 -2.18
C GLY A 52 -16.28 -9.47 -2.01
N MET A 53 -16.39 -8.79 -0.87
CA MET A 53 -15.65 -7.56 -0.61
C MET A 53 -14.14 -7.81 -0.46
N ARG A 54 -13.77 -8.94 0.13
CA ARG A 54 -12.37 -9.38 0.23
C ARG A 54 -11.72 -9.56 -1.15
N ILE A 55 -12.44 -10.13 -2.12
CA ILE A 55 -11.92 -10.34 -3.48
C ILE A 55 -11.65 -9.01 -4.17
N VAL A 56 -12.63 -8.08 -4.14
CA VAL A 56 -12.48 -6.75 -4.76
C VAL A 56 -11.27 -6.01 -4.19
N ILE A 57 -11.08 -6.09 -2.87
CA ILE A 57 -9.95 -5.46 -2.20
C ILE A 57 -8.64 -6.10 -2.64
N ASN A 58 -8.51 -7.44 -2.57
CA ASN A 58 -7.29 -8.12 -3.00
C ASN A 58 -6.93 -7.78 -4.46
N VAL A 59 -7.92 -7.76 -5.37
CA VAL A 59 -7.71 -7.37 -6.77
C VAL A 59 -7.21 -5.93 -6.88
N SER A 60 -7.82 -5.00 -6.14
CA SER A 60 -7.39 -3.60 -6.10
C SER A 60 -5.94 -3.46 -5.63
N PHE A 61 -5.54 -4.21 -4.59
CA PHE A 61 -4.15 -4.22 -4.10
C PHE A 61 -3.17 -4.81 -5.10
N ILE A 62 -3.54 -5.86 -5.83
CA ILE A 62 -2.70 -6.46 -6.87
C ILE A 62 -2.42 -5.45 -7.99
N ILE A 63 -3.43 -4.70 -8.43
CA ILE A 63 -3.27 -3.66 -9.46
C ILE A 63 -2.27 -2.60 -9.01
N VAL A 64 -2.36 -2.12 -7.76
CA VAL A 64 -1.42 -1.14 -7.22
C VAL A 64 -0.01 -1.72 -7.12
N LEU A 65 0.14 -2.98 -6.70
CA LEU A 65 1.43 -3.68 -6.69
C LEU A 65 2.07 -3.75 -8.08
N ILE A 66 1.27 -4.08 -9.11
CA ILE A 66 1.74 -4.09 -10.51
C ILE A 66 2.21 -2.70 -10.92
N ALA A 67 1.48 -1.64 -10.56
CA ALA A 67 1.88 -0.27 -10.85
C ALA A 67 3.21 0.11 -10.18
N ILE A 68 3.44 -0.32 -8.93
CA ILE A 68 4.70 -0.11 -8.22
C ILE A 68 5.85 -0.86 -8.88
N VAL A 69 5.65 -2.12 -9.29
CA VAL A 69 6.66 -2.89 -10.01
C VAL A 69 7.00 -2.24 -11.34
N PHE A 70 5.99 -1.77 -12.07
CA PHE A 70 6.19 -1.06 -13.34
C PHE A 70 6.98 0.23 -13.13
N ALA A 71 6.59 1.03 -12.13
CA ALA A 71 7.31 2.24 -11.74
C ALA A 71 8.77 1.93 -11.40
N TYR A 72 9.03 0.90 -10.58
CA TYR A 72 10.39 0.48 -10.25
C TYR A 72 11.22 0.15 -11.49
N VAL A 73 10.67 -0.65 -12.42
CA VAL A 73 11.37 -1.05 -13.65
C VAL A 73 11.64 0.13 -14.57
N THR A 74 10.69 1.07 -14.69
CA THR A 74 10.85 2.28 -15.51
C THR A 74 11.81 3.30 -14.90
N LEU A 75 11.84 3.42 -13.57
CA LEU A 75 12.67 4.41 -12.86
C LEU A 75 14.09 3.91 -12.53
N THR A 76 14.32 2.59 -12.53
CA THR A 76 15.64 1.98 -12.27
C THR A 76 16.42 1.70 -13.56
N LYS A 77 15.78 1.84 -14.72
CA LYS A 77 16.44 1.87 -16.04
C LYS A 77 16.77 3.30 -16.43
#